data_AF-A0A6L5B9Y4-F1
#
_entry.id   AF-A0A6L5B9Y4-F1
#
_cell.length_a   1.000
_cell.length_b   1.000
_cell.length_c   1.000
_cell.angle_alpha   90.00
_cell.angle_beta   90.00
_cell.angle_gamma   90.00
#
_symmetry.space_group_name_H-M   'P 1'
#
loop_
_entity.id
_entity.type
_entity.pdbx_description
1 polymer ?
#
loop_
_entity_poly.entity_id
_entity_poly.type
_entity_poly.pdbx_seq_one_letter_code
_entity_poly.pdbx_strand_id
1 'polypeptide(L)'
;MENVPVHRYFDALEGPELDTLRPSEEILLPDDKLWPFLLRYPISSFGLCLGVSSQAIMWKNLATSTTMGFLHISTKVNIILCVVAFTYILKIVFYFEAVRREYYHPIRVNFFFAPWIALLFLALGVPPSLTKDLHQALWYVLMTPILILELKIYGQWMSGGQRRLSK
;
A
#
# COMPACT_ATOMS: atom_id res chain seq x y z
N MET A 1 23.18 -1.07 21.50
CA MET A 1 22.30 -1.88 20.64
C MET A 1 22.97 -1.98 19.28
N GLU A 2 23.28 -3.21 18.85
CA GLU A 2 23.99 -3.48 17.59
C GLU A 2 22.99 -3.55 16.43
N ASN A 3 23.23 -2.80 15.35
CA ASN A 3 22.38 -2.84 14.16
C ASN A 3 22.46 -4.22 13.52
N VAL A 4 21.30 -4.83 13.30
CA VAL A 4 21.25 -6.16 12.67
C VAL A 4 21.59 -6.02 11.19
N PRO A 5 22.49 -6.86 10.66
CA PRO A 5 22.78 -6.82 9.25
C PRO A 5 21.55 -7.24 8.43
N VAL A 6 21.38 -6.59 7.28
CA VAL A 6 20.18 -6.70 6.42
C VAL A 6 19.91 -8.14 5.97
N HIS A 7 20.95 -8.99 5.84
CA HIS A 7 20.77 -10.41 5.48
C HIS A 7 19.91 -11.19 6.48
N ARG A 8 20.00 -10.92 7.80
CA ARG A 8 19.12 -11.58 8.78
C ARG A 8 17.66 -11.19 8.65
N TYR A 9 17.38 -9.98 8.17
CA TYR A 9 16.00 -9.58 7.87
C TYR A 9 15.44 -10.43 6.73
N PHE A 10 16.28 -10.62 5.71
CA PHE A 10 15.97 -11.44 4.55
C PHE A 10 15.76 -12.91 4.95
N ASP A 11 16.62 -13.47 5.80
CA ASP A 11 16.48 -14.84 6.32
C ASP A 11 15.19 -15.00 7.17
N ALA A 12 14.83 -13.99 7.97
CA ALA A 12 13.59 -14.02 8.77
C ALA A 12 12.32 -14.00 7.91
N LEU A 13 12.41 -13.57 6.66
CA LEU A 13 11.34 -13.61 5.66
C LEU A 13 11.37 -14.87 4.77
N GLU A 14 12.32 -15.79 5.00
CA GLU A 14 12.51 -17.04 4.23
C GLU A 14 12.06 -18.30 5.00
N GLY A 15 11.52 -18.13 6.21
CA GLY A 15 11.09 -19.25 7.04
C GLY A 15 9.94 -20.06 6.40
N PRO A 16 9.91 -21.40 6.56
CA PRO A 16 8.79 -22.25 6.10
C PRO A 16 7.44 -21.83 6.71
N GLU A 17 7.49 -21.07 7.80
CA GLU A 17 6.37 -20.42 8.50
C GLU A 17 5.64 -19.33 7.68
N LEU A 18 6.21 -18.84 6.56
CA LEU A 18 5.52 -17.89 5.65
C LEU A 18 4.68 -18.60 4.57
N ASP A 19 5.05 -19.83 4.21
CA ASP A 19 4.30 -20.66 3.26
C ASP A 19 3.12 -21.38 3.94
N THR A 20 3.24 -21.67 5.24
CA THR A 20 2.15 -22.20 6.07
C THR A 20 1.42 -21.06 6.80
N LEU A 21 0.17 -20.81 6.42
CA LEU A 21 -0.72 -19.87 7.11
C LEU A 21 -0.92 -20.30 8.57
N ARG A 22 -0.18 -19.68 9.49
CA ARG A 22 -0.44 -19.81 10.93
C ARG A 22 -1.60 -18.88 11.33
N PRO A 23 -2.48 -19.31 12.24
CA PRO A 23 -3.63 -18.51 12.68
C PRO A 23 -3.24 -17.21 13.42
N SER A 24 -1.98 -17.07 13.82
CA SER A 24 -1.39 -15.86 14.40
C SER A 24 -0.12 -15.47 13.63
N GLU A 25 -0.14 -14.29 13.00
CA GLU A 25 1.02 -13.67 12.37
C GLU A 25 1.93 -13.13 13.49
N GLU A 26 2.81 -13.97 14.04
CA GLU A 26 3.90 -13.49 14.89
C GLU A 26 4.87 -12.68 14.04
N ILE A 27 5.22 -11.49 14.52
CA ILE A 27 6.28 -10.68 13.92
C ILE A 27 7.57 -11.48 14.07
N LEU A 28 7.98 -12.18 13.00
CA LEU A 28 9.21 -12.99 12.91
C LEU A 28 10.51 -12.18 13.16
N LEU A 29 10.40 -10.87 13.31
CA LEU A 29 11.52 -10.00 13.60
C LEU A 29 11.75 -10.02 15.12
N PRO A 30 12.94 -10.41 15.61
CA PRO A 30 13.26 -10.34 17.03
C PRO A 30 13.04 -8.91 17.54
N ASP A 31 12.13 -8.76 18.51
CA ASP A 31 11.75 -7.47 19.11
C ASP A 31 12.93 -6.77 19.80
N ASP A 32 13.92 -7.54 20.24
CA ASP A 32 15.10 -7.07 20.98
C ASP A 32 16.13 -6.29 20.15
N LYS A 33 15.94 -6.18 18.82
CA LYS A 33 16.92 -5.56 17.92
C LYS A 33 16.33 -4.40 17.10
N LEU A 34 17.05 -3.28 17.05
CA LEU A 34 16.69 -2.12 16.23
C LEU A 34 16.91 -2.45 14.74
N TRP A 35 15.81 -2.57 14.00
CA TRP A 35 15.82 -2.68 12.54
C TRP A 35 15.55 -1.30 11.93
N PRO A 36 16.07 -0.99 10.73
CA PRO A 36 15.73 0.25 10.05
C PRO A 36 14.22 0.33 9.82
N PHE A 37 13.60 1.47 10.15
CA PHE A 37 12.15 1.65 10.08
C PHE A 37 11.55 1.24 8.72
N LEU A 38 12.25 1.51 7.62
CA LEU A 38 11.82 1.18 6.25
C LEU A 38 11.60 -0.33 6.02
N LEU A 39 12.39 -1.18 6.69
CA LEU A 39 12.26 -2.65 6.60
C LEU A 39 11.06 -3.14 7.42
N ARG A 40 10.69 -2.44 8.49
CA ARG A 40 9.49 -2.79 9.28
C ARG A 40 8.19 -2.30 8.67
N TYR A 41 8.23 -1.47 7.62
CA TYR A 41 7.05 -0.85 7.02
C TYR A 41 6.46 -1.73 5.91
N PRO A 42 5.40 -2.53 6.17
CA PRO A 42 4.85 -3.44 5.17
C PRO A 42 4.01 -2.69 4.12
N ILE A 43 3.88 -3.29 2.94
CA ILE A 43 2.96 -2.80 1.89
C ILE A 43 1.50 -2.67 2.38
N SER A 44 1.08 -3.49 3.36
CA SER A 44 -0.27 -3.45 3.94
C SER A 44 -0.59 -2.14 4.69
N SER A 45 0.41 -1.36 5.07
CA SER A 45 0.21 -0.04 5.69
C SER A 45 -0.52 0.95 4.77
N PHE A 46 -0.48 0.74 3.44
CA PHE A 46 -1.33 1.51 2.52
C PHE A 46 -2.82 1.29 2.77
N GLY A 47 -3.24 0.17 3.35
CA GLY A 47 -4.65 -0.07 3.71
C GLY A 47 -5.22 0.97 4.68
N LEU A 48 -4.42 1.40 5.67
CA LEU A 48 -4.80 2.51 6.56
C LEU A 48 -4.99 3.80 5.78
N CYS A 49 -4.09 4.04 4.82
CA CYS A 49 -4.15 5.23 3.97
C CYS A 49 -5.41 5.24 3.11
N LEU A 50 -5.81 4.09 2.54
CA LEU A 50 -7.06 3.94 1.79
C LEU A 50 -8.29 4.25 2.66
N GLY A 51 -8.33 3.73 3.89
CA GLY A 51 -9.45 3.96 4.81
C GLY A 51 -9.58 5.43 5.23
N VAL A 52 -8.48 6.07 5.61
CA VAL A 52 -8.48 7.49 6.01
C VAL A 52 -8.81 8.40 4.82
N SER A 53 -8.29 8.09 3.63
CA SER A 53 -8.51 8.92 2.44
C SER A 53 -9.95 8.81 1.91
N SER A 54 -10.53 7.61 1.93
CA SER A 54 -11.94 7.41 1.55
C SER A 54 -12.90 8.15 2.49
N GLN A 55 -12.68 8.07 3.81
CA GLN A 55 -13.40 8.88 4.80
C GLN A 55 -13.26 10.38 4.50
N ALA A 56 -12.05 10.86 4.24
CA ALA A 56 -11.80 12.27 3.97
C ALA A 56 -12.51 12.79 2.71
N ILE A 57 -12.52 11.99 1.64
CA ILE A 57 -13.23 12.33 0.40
C ILE A 57 -14.75 12.35 0.64
N MET A 58 -15.28 11.38 1.39
CA MET A 58 -16.70 11.35 1.76
C MET A 58 -17.09 12.63 2.51
N TRP A 59 -16.33 13.01 3.54
CA TRP A 59 -16.58 14.23 4.30
C TRP A 59 -16.46 15.47 3.42
N LYS A 60 -15.45 15.57 2.55
CA LYS A 60 -15.29 16.67 1.56
C LYS A 60 -16.53 16.82 0.69
N ASN A 61 -17.04 15.71 0.15
CA ASN A 61 -18.24 15.73 -0.69
C ASN A 61 -19.48 16.17 0.10
N LEU A 62 -19.61 15.71 1.35
CA LEU A 62 -20.72 16.10 2.21
C LEU A 62 -20.69 17.59 2.56
N ALA A 63 -19.53 18.17 2.87
CA ALA A 63 -19.38 19.59 3.16
C ALA A 63 -19.57 20.51 1.94
N THR A 64 -19.33 19.98 0.73
CA THR A 64 -19.57 20.71 -0.52
C THR A 64 -21.06 20.72 -0.90
N SER A 65 -21.89 19.88 -0.25
CA SER A 65 -23.34 19.88 -0.43
C SER A 65 -23.97 21.15 0.14
N THR A 66 -24.95 21.70 -0.58
CA THR A 66 -25.62 22.99 -0.31
C THR A 66 -26.18 23.11 1.11
N THR A 67 -26.48 21.99 1.78
CA THR A 67 -27.07 21.93 3.13
C THR A 67 -26.02 21.91 4.25
N MET A 68 -24.74 21.64 3.97
CA MET A 68 -23.67 21.48 4.97
C MET A 68 -22.46 22.41 4.78
N GLY A 69 -22.67 23.60 4.22
CA GLY A 69 -21.62 24.62 4.03
C GLY A 69 -20.97 25.16 5.31
N PHE A 70 -21.40 24.72 6.50
CA PHE A 70 -20.78 25.06 7.79
C PHE A 70 -19.58 24.17 8.14
N LEU A 71 -19.41 23.04 7.44
CA LEU A 71 -18.43 22.01 7.80
C LEU A 71 -17.07 22.30 7.14
N HIS A 72 -16.24 23.10 7.79
CA HIS A 72 -14.86 23.39 7.35
C HIS A 72 -13.95 22.16 7.54
N ILE A 73 -13.84 21.29 6.53
CA ILE A 73 -12.96 20.13 6.58
C ILE A 73 -11.56 20.48 6.11
N SER A 74 -10.58 20.09 6.91
CA SER A 74 -9.17 20.36 6.64
C SER A 74 -8.60 19.42 5.58
N THR A 75 -7.95 19.97 4.54
CA THR A 75 -7.27 19.23 3.45
C THR A 75 -6.00 18.47 3.89
N LYS A 76 -5.76 18.34 5.20
CA LYS A 76 -4.57 17.70 5.79
C LYS A 76 -4.41 16.22 5.41
N VAL A 77 -5.47 15.55 4.96
CA VAL A 77 -5.43 14.12 4.61
C VAL A 77 -4.55 13.85 3.37
N ASN A 78 -4.49 14.79 2.42
CA ASN A 78 -3.56 14.68 1.28
C ASN A 78 -2.10 14.66 1.73
N ILE A 79 -1.76 15.30 2.85
CA ILE A 79 -0.39 15.31 3.39
C ILE A 79 -0.02 13.92 3.91
N ILE A 80 -0.94 13.23 4.58
CA ILE A 80 -0.72 11.87 5.10
C ILE A 80 -0.45 10.89 3.94
N LEU A 81 -1.24 10.99 2.86
CA LEU A 81 -1.03 10.24 1.62
C LEU A 81 0.36 10.49 1.02
N CYS A 82 0.77 11.76 0.92
CA CYS A 82 2.09 12.13 0.39
C CYS A 82 3.23 11.57 1.24
N VAL A 83 3.13 11.63 2.58
CA VAL A 83 4.15 11.10 3.48
C VAL A 83 4.27 9.58 3.33
N VAL A 84 3.15 8.86 3.28
CA VAL A 84 3.12 7.40 3.11
C VAL A 84 3.67 6.98 1.74
N ALA A 85 3.31 7.69 0.67
CA ALA A 85 3.85 7.43 -0.66
C ALA A 85 5.36 7.66 -0.69
N PHE A 86 5.83 8.77 -0.09
CA PHE A 86 7.24 9.11 -0.03
C PHE A 86 8.06 8.09 0.77
N THR A 87 7.59 7.65 1.94
CA THR A 87 8.28 6.62 2.74
C THR A 87 8.39 5.30 1.98
N TYR A 88 7.37 4.92 1.22
CA TYR A 88 7.43 3.70 0.42
C TYR A 88 8.34 3.83 -0.81
N ILE A 89 8.40 5.00 -1.46
CA ILE A 89 9.38 5.26 -2.53
C ILE A 89 10.80 5.14 -1.99
N LEU A 90 11.08 5.68 -0.80
CA LEU A 90 12.38 5.50 -0.15
C LEU A 90 12.67 4.01 0.11
N LYS A 91 11.67 3.23 0.51
CA LYS A 91 11.80 1.77 0.65
C LYS A 91 12.16 1.09 -0.68
N ILE A 92 11.52 1.49 -1.78
CA ILE A 92 11.84 0.96 -3.12
C ILE A 92 13.30 1.28 -3.50
N VAL A 93 13.77 2.51 -3.25
CA VAL A 93 15.12 2.96 -3.62
C VAL A 93 16.20 2.29 -2.78
N PHE A 94 16.04 2.22 -1.46
CA PHE A 94 17.06 1.68 -0.55
C PHE A 94 16.98 0.16 -0.34
N TYR A 95 15.78 -0.41 -0.45
CA TYR A 95 15.50 -1.81 -0.10
C TYR A 95 14.64 -2.50 -1.18
N PHE A 96 15.02 -2.33 -2.45
CA PHE A 96 14.31 -2.95 -3.58
C PHE A 96 14.09 -4.45 -3.40
N GLU A 97 15.09 -5.17 -2.89
CA GLU A 97 15.01 -6.61 -2.66
C GLU A 97 13.91 -6.98 -1.64
N ALA A 98 13.64 -6.12 -0.65
CA ALA A 98 12.54 -6.32 0.30
C ALA A 98 11.18 -6.14 -0.39
N VAL A 99 11.03 -5.15 -1.27
CA VAL A 99 9.80 -4.93 -2.06
C VAL A 99 9.56 -6.07 -3.04
N ARG A 100 10.62 -6.53 -3.71
CA ARG A 100 10.58 -7.70 -4.60
C ARG A 100 10.10 -8.94 -3.85
N ARG A 101 10.53 -9.16 -2.62
CA ARG A 101 10.08 -10.29 -1.78
C ARG A 101 8.62 -10.15 -1.33
N GLU A 102 8.19 -8.95 -0.94
CA GLU A 102 6.77 -8.66 -0.67
C GLU A 102 5.90 -9.00 -1.87
N TYR A 103 6.41 -8.77 -3.08
CA TYR A 103 5.71 -9.06 -4.33
C TYR A 103 5.57 -10.57 -4.62
N TYR A 104 6.56 -11.40 -4.25
CA TYR A 104 6.46 -12.86 -4.45
C TYR A 104 5.60 -13.55 -3.38
N HIS A 105 5.43 -12.92 -2.22
CA HIS A 105 4.68 -13.48 -1.11
C HIS A 105 3.18 -13.71 -1.46
N PRO A 106 2.60 -14.88 -1.15
CA PRO A 106 1.26 -15.27 -1.58
C PRO A 106 0.13 -14.33 -1.23
N ILE A 107 0.18 -13.75 -0.04
CA ILE A 107 -0.84 -12.85 0.47
C ILE A 107 -0.50 -11.39 0.18
N ARG A 108 0.76 -10.98 0.42
CA ARG A 108 1.18 -9.56 0.35
C ARG A 108 1.16 -9.00 -1.08
N VAL A 109 1.28 -9.85 -2.10
CA VAL A 109 1.12 -9.43 -3.50
C VAL A 109 -0.24 -8.75 -3.75
N ASN A 110 -1.29 -9.15 -3.02
CA ASN A 110 -2.63 -8.56 -3.13
C ASN A 110 -2.70 -7.13 -2.57
N PHE A 111 -1.71 -6.67 -1.79
CA PHE A 111 -1.67 -5.30 -1.30
C PHE A 111 -0.97 -4.34 -2.27
N PHE A 112 -0.35 -4.83 -3.35
CA PHE A 112 0.31 -3.98 -4.35
C PHE A 112 -0.67 -3.14 -5.19
N PHE A 113 -1.97 -3.40 -5.12
CA PHE A 113 -2.99 -2.48 -5.66
C PHE A 113 -3.09 -1.19 -4.84
N ALA A 114 -2.83 -1.26 -3.53
CA ALA A 114 -3.12 -0.19 -2.59
C ALA A 114 -2.34 1.13 -2.88
N PRO A 115 -1.06 1.12 -3.27
CA PRO A 115 -0.36 2.34 -3.68
C PRO A 115 -1.00 3.05 -4.88
N TRP A 116 -1.46 2.29 -5.89
CA TRP A 116 -2.11 2.85 -7.08
C TRP A 116 -3.47 3.46 -6.74
N ILE A 117 -4.25 2.78 -5.90
CA ILE A 117 -5.53 3.29 -5.40
C ILE A 117 -5.31 4.53 -4.52
N ALA A 118 -4.26 4.56 -3.69
CA ALA A 118 -3.92 5.71 -2.88
C ALA A 118 -3.55 6.93 -3.74
N LEU A 119 -2.84 6.74 -4.85
CA LEU A 119 -2.57 7.79 -5.82
C LEU A 119 -3.84 8.28 -6.53
N LEU A 120 -4.79 7.39 -6.83
CA LEU A 120 -6.11 7.78 -7.35
C LEU A 120 -6.90 8.60 -6.33
N PHE A 121 -6.88 8.23 -5.04
CA PHE A 121 -7.48 9.04 -3.98
C PHE A 121 -6.81 10.38 -3.80
N LEU A 122 -5.48 10.45 -3.95
CA LEU A 122 -4.76 11.73 -3.96
C LEU A 122 -5.23 12.61 -5.12
N ALA A 123 -5.35 12.05 -6.33
CA ALA A 123 -5.85 12.73 -7.53
C ALA A 123 -7.29 13.26 -7.35
N LEU A 124 -8.19 12.48 -6.74
CA LEU A 124 -9.56 12.90 -6.41
C LEU A 124 -9.62 13.90 -5.25
N GLY A 125 -8.67 13.80 -4.33
CA GLY A 125 -8.56 14.61 -3.12
C GLY A 125 -8.07 16.03 -3.39
N VAL A 126 -7.42 16.30 -4.53
CA VAL A 126 -6.86 17.62 -4.85
C VAL A 126 -7.97 18.69 -4.84
N PRO A 127 -7.80 19.81 -4.11
CA PRO A 127 -8.75 20.90 -4.16
C PRO A 127 -8.65 21.65 -5.49
N PRO A 128 -9.76 22.21 -6.00
CA PRO A 128 -9.79 22.95 -7.27
C PRO A 128 -8.91 24.23 -7.28
N SER A 129 -8.39 24.64 -6.11
CA SER A 129 -7.41 25.73 -5.98
C SER A 129 -6.01 25.35 -6.46
N LEU A 130 -5.63 24.07 -6.43
CA LEU A 130 -4.28 23.59 -6.80
C LEU A 130 -4.20 23.19 -8.28
N THR A 131 -5.27 22.61 -8.82
CA THR A 131 -5.38 22.25 -10.24
C THR A 131 -6.85 22.31 -10.66
N LYS A 132 -7.16 23.11 -11.68
CA LYS A 132 -8.52 23.18 -12.26
C LYS A 132 -8.84 21.96 -13.13
N ASP A 133 -7.85 21.46 -13.86
CA ASP A 133 -7.99 20.32 -14.77
C ASP A 133 -6.84 19.33 -14.54
N LEU A 134 -7.16 18.17 -13.97
CA LEU A 134 -6.22 17.06 -13.90
C LEU A 134 -6.22 16.34 -15.25
N HIS A 135 -5.05 16.17 -15.86
CA HIS A 135 -4.97 15.62 -17.21
C HIS A 135 -5.53 14.19 -17.26
N GLN A 136 -6.46 13.91 -18.18
CA GLN A 136 -7.14 12.61 -18.28
C GLN A 136 -6.16 11.44 -18.45
N ALA A 137 -4.98 11.68 -19.04
CA ALA A 137 -3.93 10.67 -19.17
C ALA A 137 -3.45 10.13 -17.81
N LEU A 138 -3.47 10.94 -16.75
CA LEU A 138 -3.05 10.51 -15.41
C LEU A 138 -3.92 9.35 -14.91
N TRP A 139 -5.22 9.40 -15.18
CA TRP A 139 -6.12 8.31 -14.81
C TRP A 139 -5.74 7.01 -15.51
N TYR A 140 -5.46 7.04 -16.81
CA TYR A 140 -5.03 5.85 -17.56
C TYR A 140 -3.69 5.30 -17.04
N VAL A 141 -2.73 6.17 -16.75
CA VAL A 141 -1.44 5.79 -16.17
C VAL A 141 -1.61 5.12 -14.82
N LEU A 142 -2.52 5.60 -13.96
CA LEU A 142 -2.77 5.02 -12.64
C LEU A 142 -3.60 3.72 -12.71
N MET A 143 -4.48 3.57 -13.70
CA MET A 143 -5.32 2.38 -13.88
C MET A 143 -4.57 1.22 -14.54
N THR A 144 -3.59 1.49 -15.39
CA THR A 144 -2.86 0.45 -16.14
C THR A 144 -2.19 -0.58 -15.21
N PRO A 145 -1.48 -0.20 -14.13
CA PRO A 145 -0.87 -1.14 -13.21
C PRO A 145 -1.89 -1.95 -12.41
N ILE A 146 -3.04 -1.35 -12.09
CA ILE A 146 -4.16 -2.07 -11.44
C ILE A 146 -4.64 -3.20 -12.36
N LEU A 147 -4.90 -2.88 -13.64
CA LEU A 147 -5.35 -3.87 -14.62
C LEU A 147 -4.31 -4.98 -14.82
N ILE A 148 -3.02 -4.64 -14.94
CA ILE A 148 -1.94 -5.64 -15.10
C ILE A 148 -1.86 -6.57 -13.88
N LEU A 149 -1.91 -6.00 -12.67
CA LEU A 149 -1.87 -6.78 -11.43
C LEU A 149 -3.10 -7.67 -11.29
N GLU A 150 -4.28 -7.18 -11.67
CA GLU A 150 -5.53 -7.92 -11.66
C GLU A 150 -5.44 -9.12 -12.61
N LEU A 151 -5.08 -8.89 -13.88
CA LEU A 151 -4.90 -9.96 -14.86
C LEU A 151 -3.86 -10.99 -14.39
N LYS A 152 -2.77 -10.54 -13.76
CA LYS A 152 -1.74 -11.45 -13.27
C LYS A 152 -2.20 -12.29 -12.08
N ILE A 153 -2.80 -11.68 -11.06
CA ILE A 153 -3.20 -12.38 -9.84
C ILE A 153 -4.42 -13.27 -10.11
N TYR A 154 -5.45 -12.75 -10.78
CA TYR A 154 -6.62 -13.54 -11.16
C TYR A 154 -6.27 -14.61 -12.19
N GLY A 155 -5.39 -14.31 -13.15
CA GLY A 155 -4.88 -15.31 -14.09
C GLY A 155 -4.16 -16.45 -13.38
N GLN A 156 -3.29 -16.13 -12.40
CA GLN A 156 -2.63 -17.16 -11.58
C GLN A 156 -3.61 -18.00 -10.76
N TRP A 157 -4.71 -17.41 -10.29
CA TRP A 157 -5.76 -18.11 -9.57
C TRP A 157 -6.57 -19.06 -10.47
N MET A 158 -6.98 -18.59 -11.65
CA MET A 158 -7.78 -19.38 -12.61
C MET A 158 -6.96 -20.50 -13.29
N SER A 159 -5.70 -20.25 -13.62
CA SER A 159 -4.85 -21.22 -14.32
C SER A 159 -4.26 -22.31 -13.42
N GLY A 160 -4.68 -22.39 -12.15
CA GLY A 160 -4.32 -23.48 -11.26
C GLY A 160 -2.83 -23.59 -10.97
N GLY A 161 -2.13 -22.45 -10.83
CA GLY A 161 -0.75 -22.44 -10.31
C GLY A 161 -0.68 -23.05 -8.90
N GLN A 162 0.53 -23.19 -8.33
CA GLN A 162 0.81 -23.85 -7.03
C GLN A 162 0.01 -23.37 -5.78
N ARG A 163 -0.97 -22.49 -5.92
CA ARG A 163 -1.84 -21.92 -4.87
C ARG A 163 -3.30 -22.35 -5.04
N ARG A 164 -3.58 -23.66 -5.09
CA ARG A 164 -4.97 -24.18 -4.98
C ARG A 164 -5.44 -24.05 -3.52
N LEU A 165 -6.65 -23.52 -3.32
CA LEU A 165 -7.30 -23.42 -1.99
C LEU A 165 -8.07 -24.69 -1.59
N SER A 166 -8.22 -25.67 -2.48
CA SER A 166 -8.59 -27.03 -2.11
C SER A 166 -7.58 -28.01 -2.68
N LYS A 167 -7.28 -29.04 -1.90
CA LYS A 167 -6.77 -30.30 -2.45
C LYS A 167 -7.79 -30.85 -3.44
#